data_AF-A0A2G5LUK0-F1
#
_entry.id   AF-A0A2G5LUK0-F1
#
_cell.length_a   1.000
_cell.length_b   1.000
_cell.length_c   1.000
_cell.angle_alpha   90.00
_cell.angle_beta   90.00
_cell.angle_gamma   90.00
#
_symmetry.space_group_name_H-M   'P 1'
#
loop_
_entity.id
_entity.type
_entity.pdbx_description
1 polymer ?
#
loop_
_entity_poly.entity_id
_entity_poly.type
_entity_poly.pdbx_seq_one_letter_code
_entity_poly.pdbx_strand_id
1 'polypeptide(L)'
;MRKKSQGYLAESKLVIRQGEQLWHLHQALKERSEREVVIEMAQGYVDAGRAPTFSDGLMIAGGVVNAYRSTEAGERVIQGARTRLKTRNDDGILPALT
;
A
#
# COMPACT_ATOMS: atom_id res chain seq x y z
N MET A 1 30.18 -10.97 -14.12
CA MET A 1 29.34 -10.54 -12.98
C MET A 1 28.41 -9.42 -13.42
N ARG A 2 27.11 -9.69 -13.56
CA ARG A 2 26.10 -8.66 -13.90
C ARG A 2 25.93 -7.77 -12.66
N LYS A 3 26.33 -6.48 -12.71
CA LYS A 3 26.04 -5.49 -11.68
C LYS A 3 24.51 -5.43 -11.49
N LYS A 4 23.97 -6.07 -10.44
CA LYS A 4 22.53 -6.02 -10.13
C LYS A 4 22.20 -4.63 -9.59
N SER A 5 21.53 -3.86 -10.45
CA SER A 5 20.70 -2.68 -10.21
C SER A 5 20.71 -2.07 -8.80
N GLN A 6 21.62 -1.13 -8.54
CA GLN A 6 21.50 -0.13 -7.47
C GLN A 6 20.47 0.99 -7.81
N GLY A 7 19.66 0.79 -8.85
CA GLY A 7 18.69 1.77 -9.35
C GLY A 7 17.45 1.92 -8.46
N TYR A 8 16.61 2.92 -8.76
CA TYR A 8 15.34 3.19 -8.11
C TYR A 8 14.45 1.93 -8.00
N LEU A 9 14.50 1.03 -8.98
CA LEU A 9 13.71 -0.21 -9.00
C LEU A 9 14.34 -1.39 -8.23
N ALA A 10 15.39 -1.18 -7.44
CA ALA A 10 15.92 -2.22 -6.57
C ALA A 10 14.85 -2.69 -5.58
N GLU A 11 14.64 -4.00 -5.50
CA GLU A 11 13.64 -4.63 -4.63
C GLU A 11 13.89 -4.34 -3.15
N SER A 12 15.17 -4.22 -2.75
CA SER A 12 15.56 -3.80 -1.39
C SER A 12 15.08 -2.40 -1.01
N LYS A 13 14.79 -1.54 -2.00
CA LYS A 13 14.26 -0.20 -1.78
C LYS A 13 12.73 -0.15 -1.84
N LEU A 14 12.05 -1.25 -2.20
CA LEU A 14 10.60 -1.29 -2.30
C LEU A 14 9.94 -1.06 -0.93
N VAL A 15 10.42 -1.78 0.10
CA VAL A 15 9.92 -1.65 1.48
C VAL A 15 10.15 -0.23 2.00
N ILE A 16 11.32 0.35 1.72
CA ILE A 16 11.65 1.72 2.13
C ILE A 16 10.70 2.72 1.47
N ARG A 17 10.49 2.64 0.15
CA ARG A 17 9.56 3.53 -0.56
C ARG A 17 8.12 3.40 -0.09
N GLN A 18 7.65 2.18 0.17
CA GLN A 18 6.30 1.96 0.69
C GLN A 18 6.19 2.54 2.11
N GLY A 19 7.21 2.39 2.94
CA GLY A 19 7.28 3.01 4.26
C GLY A 19 7.24 4.54 4.19
N GLU A 20 8.02 5.15 3.31
CA GLU A 20 8.01 6.61 3.08
C GLU A 20 6.64 7.11 2.62
N GLN A 21 6.00 6.41 1.67
CA GLN A 21 4.65 6.75 1.20
C GLN A 21 3.62 6.72 2.33
N LEU A 22 3.61 5.65 3.13
CA LEU A 22 2.71 5.51 4.27
C LEU A 22 3.01 6.57 5.35
N TRP A 23 4.29 6.88 5.59
CA TRP A 23 4.69 7.90 6.53
C TRP A 23 4.19 9.30 6.12
N HIS A 24 4.42 9.69 4.87
CA HIS A 24 3.95 10.99 4.35
C HIS A 24 2.43 11.11 4.40
N LEU A 25 1.71 10.03 4.03
CA LEU A 25 0.26 10.01 4.12
C LEU A 25 -0.22 10.13 5.57
N HIS A 26 0.40 9.42 6.50
CA HIS A 26 0.09 9.52 7.92
C HIS A 26 0.30 10.95 8.45
N GLN A 27 1.41 11.60 8.12
CA GLN A 27 1.64 12.99 8.54
C GLN A 27 0.60 13.93 7.92
N ALA A 28 0.30 13.80 6.63
CA ALA A 28 -0.71 14.63 5.97
C ALA A 28 -2.09 14.51 6.63
N LEU A 29 -2.51 13.29 6.98
CA LEU A 29 -3.79 13.02 7.67
C LEU A 29 -3.80 13.48 9.14
N LYS A 30 -2.64 13.64 9.77
CA LYS A 30 -2.52 14.25 11.10
C LYS A 30 -2.63 15.78 11.05
N GLU A 31 -2.10 16.38 9.99
CA GLU A 31 -1.98 17.84 9.86
C GLU A 31 -3.21 18.51 9.22
N ARG A 32 -3.95 17.76 8.39
CA ARG A 32 -5.08 18.27 7.59
C ARG A 32 -6.27 17.32 7.65
N SER A 33 -7.44 17.82 7.27
CA SER A 33 -8.60 16.95 7.14
C SER A 33 -8.41 15.95 5.99
N GLU A 34 -8.98 14.75 6.13
CA GLU A 34 -8.91 13.73 5.08
C GLU A 34 -9.45 14.23 3.74
N ARG A 35 -10.51 15.06 3.77
CA ARG A 35 -11.06 15.67 2.57
C ARG A 35 -10.01 16.49 1.82
N GLU A 36 -9.27 17.34 2.52
CA GLU A 36 -8.20 18.15 1.92
C GLU A 36 -7.09 17.26 1.36
N VAL A 37 -6.65 16.26 2.13
CA VAL A 37 -5.61 15.33 1.69
C VAL A 37 -6.01 14.56 0.42
N VAL A 38 -7.24 14.05 0.36
CA VAL A 38 -7.76 13.32 -0.81
C VAL A 38 -7.86 14.22 -2.04
N ILE A 39 -8.32 15.46 -1.88
CA ILE A 39 -8.41 16.44 -2.98
C ILE A 39 -7.02 16.76 -3.53
N GLU A 40 -6.05 17.04 -2.67
CA GLU A 40 -4.66 17.35 -3.08
C GLU A 40 -3.98 16.14 -3.72
N MET A 41 -4.20 14.94 -3.18
CA MET A 41 -3.71 13.70 -3.80
C MET A 41 -4.33 13.47 -5.18
N ALA A 42 -5.63 13.71 -5.34
CA ALA A 42 -6.32 13.56 -6.62
C ALA A 42 -5.74 14.49 -7.69
N GLN A 43 -5.48 15.74 -7.34
CA GLN A 43 -4.79 16.68 -8.24
C GLN A 43 -3.37 16.20 -8.56
N GLY A 44 -2.61 15.77 -7.55
CA GLY A 44 -1.27 15.22 -7.74
C GLY A 44 -1.21 14.00 -8.67
N TYR A 45 -2.23 13.13 -8.65
CA TYR A 45 -2.33 12.01 -9.60
C TYR A 45 -2.55 12.46 -11.04
N VAL A 46 -3.34 13.51 -11.26
CA VAL A 46 -3.52 14.11 -12.60
C VAL A 46 -2.23 14.77 -13.07
N ASP A 47 -1.59 15.58 -12.22
CA ASP A 47 -0.36 16.30 -12.55
C ASP A 47 0.80 15.36 -12.87
N ALA A 48 0.85 14.20 -12.21
CA ALA A 48 1.84 13.15 -12.47
C ALA A 48 1.51 12.27 -13.69
N GLY A 49 0.41 12.52 -14.40
CA GLY A 49 -0.05 11.72 -15.53
C GLY A 49 -0.46 10.29 -15.16
N ARG A 50 -0.91 10.10 -13.90
CA ARG A 50 -1.34 8.80 -13.35
C ARG A 50 -2.86 8.64 -13.32
N ALA A 51 -3.60 9.73 -13.45
CA ALA A 51 -5.05 9.76 -13.65
C ALA A 51 -5.38 10.63 -14.86
N PRO A 52 -6.26 10.20 -15.77
CA PRO A 52 -6.64 11.01 -16.94
C PRO A 52 -7.60 12.14 -16.58
N THR A 53 -8.35 12.01 -15.48
CA THR A 53 -9.25 13.05 -14.97
C THR A 53 -9.12 13.21 -13.46
N PHE A 54 -9.59 14.35 -12.95
CA PHE A 54 -9.66 14.59 -11.50
C PHE A 54 -10.55 13.57 -10.78
N SER A 55 -11.64 13.13 -11.42
CA SER A 55 -12.52 12.08 -10.88
C SER A 55 -11.81 10.75 -10.71
N ASP A 56 -10.98 10.35 -11.68
CA ASP A 56 -10.13 9.17 -11.57
C ASP A 56 -9.09 9.35 -10.45
N GLY A 57 -8.53 10.57 -10.33
CA GLY A 57 -7.64 10.95 -9.25
C GLY A 57 -8.29 10.78 -7.87
N LEU A 58 -9.54 11.20 -7.71
CA LEU A 58 -10.30 11.03 -6.46
C LEU A 58 -10.51 9.55 -6.12
N MET A 59 -10.83 8.71 -7.11
CA MET A 59 -10.97 7.27 -6.91
C MET A 59 -9.67 6.62 -6.44
N ILE A 60 -8.55 6.96 -7.08
CA ILE A 60 -7.22 6.43 -6.70
C ILE A 60 -6.85 6.92 -5.29
N ALA A 61 -6.96 8.22 -5.03
CA ALA A 61 -6.62 8.82 -3.74
C ALA A 61 -7.45 8.23 -2.59
N GLY A 62 -8.77 8.11 -2.78
CA GLY A 62 -9.66 7.46 -1.81
C GLY A 62 -9.28 5.98 -1.57
N GLY A 63 -8.92 5.26 -2.64
CA GLY A 63 -8.41 3.89 -2.53
C GLY A 63 -7.13 3.79 -1.69
N VAL A 64 -6.20 4.72 -1.86
CA VAL A 64 -4.94 4.77 -1.10
C VAL A 64 -5.19 5.07 0.38
N VAL A 65 -6.05 6.05 0.70
CA VAL A 65 -6.42 6.35 2.09
C VAL A 65 -7.12 5.17 2.76
N ASN A 66 -8.02 4.49 2.04
CA ASN A 66 -8.68 3.29 2.56
C ASN A 66 -7.68 2.13 2.79
N ALA A 67 -6.76 1.91 1.86
CA ALA A 67 -5.71 0.90 2.00
C ALA A 67 -4.77 1.22 3.18
N TYR A 68 -4.45 2.51 3.39
CA TYR A 68 -3.70 2.98 4.54
C TYR A 68 -4.39 2.62 5.87
N ARG A 69 -5.68 2.97 6.02
CA ARG A 69 -6.47 2.59 7.21
C ARG A 69 -6.55 1.08 7.41
N SER A 70 -6.73 0.33 6.32
CA SER A 70 -6.71 -1.14 6.37
C SER A 70 -5.35 -1.68 6.78
N THR A 71 -4.25 -0.98 6.52
CA THR A 71 -2.90 -1.39 6.93
C THR A 71 -2.69 -1.10 8.41
N GLU A 72 -3.09 0.08 8.87
CA GLU A 72 -3.03 0.50 10.29
C GLU A 72 -3.86 -0.42 11.19
N ALA A 73 -5.09 -0.77 10.77
CA ALA A 73 -5.95 -1.68 11.52
C ALA A 73 -5.61 -3.17 11.25
N GLY A 74 -5.12 -3.50 10.06
CA GLY A 74 -5.03 -4.86 9.54
C GLY A 74 -3.67 -5.54 9.68
N GLU A 75 -2.65 -4.87 10.22
CA GLU A 75 -1.33 -5.49 10.43
C GLU A 75 -1.44 -6.83 11.18
N ARG A 76 -2.24 -6.85 12.25
CA ARG A 76 -2.50 -8.07 13.04
C ARG A 76 -3.28 -9.13 12.27
N VAL A 77 -4.14 -8.72 11.34
CA VAL A 77 -4.91 -9.64 10.49
C VAL A 77 -3.97 -10.40 9.55
N ILE A 78 -3.02 -9.70 8.95
CA ILE A 78 -2.02 -10.29 8.03
C ILE A 78 -1.08 -11.22 8.80
N GLN A 79 -0.57 -10.78 9.97
CA GLN A 79 0.25 -11.63 10.83
C GLN A 79 -0.50 -12.89 11.26
N GLY A 80 -1.75 -12.76 11.70
CA GLY A 80 -2.60 -13.88 12.07
C GLY A 80 -2.90 -14.82 10.91
N ALA A 81 -3.17 -14.29 9.71
CA ALA A 81 -3.36 -15.10 8.50
C ALA A 81 -2.11 -15.90 8.15
N ARG A 82 -0.93 -15.27 8.21
CA ARG A 82 0.37 -15.95 7.98
C ARG A 82 0.60 -17.08 9.00
N THR A 83 0.33 -16.84 10.28
CA THR A 83 0.46 -17.87 11.31
C THR A 83 -0.47 -19.05 11.03
N ARG A 84 -1.75 -18.80 10.75
CA ARG A 84 -2.72 -19.87 10.41
C ARG A 84 -2.29 -20.69 9.19
N LEU A 85 -1.76 -20.03 8.16
CA LEU A 85 -1.29 -20.72 6.95
C LEU A 85 -0.06 -21.58 7.22
N LYS A 86 0.87 -21.13 8.09
CA LYS A 86 2.01 -21.95 8.51
C LYS A 86 1.56 -23.20 9.26
N THR A 87 0.70 -23.05 10.27
CA THR A 87 0.16 -24.19 11.03
C THR A 87 -0.56 -25.19 10.13
N ARG A 88 -1.38 -24.72 9.18
CA ARG A 88 -2.06 -25.60 8.21
C ARG A 88 -1.12 -26.39 7.32
N ASN A 89 0.02 -25.81 6.92
CA ASN A 89 1.00 -26.51 6.10
C ASN A 89 1.82 -27.52 6.92
N ASP A 90 2.08 -27.24 8.20
CA ASP A 90 2.80 -28.14 9.10
C ASP A 90 1.93 -29.33 9.54
N ASP A 91 0.60 -29.18 9.58
CA ASP A 91 -0.35 -30.23 9.95
C ASP A 91 -0.75 -31.18 8.79
N GLY A 92 -0.20 -31.00 7.58
CA GLY A 92 -0.39 -31.94 6.46
C GLY A 92 -1.81 -32.03 5.87
N ILE A 93 -2.73 -31.12 6.23
CA ILE A 93 -4.11 -31.13 5.72
C ILE A 93 -4.26 -30.09 4.61
N LEU A 94 -3.97 -30.50 3.38
CA LEU A 94 -4.58 -29.91 2.19
C LEU A 94 -5.84 -30.72 1.86
N PRO A 95 -7.06 -30.20 2.00
CA PRO A 95 -8.11 -30.64 1.10
C PRO A 95 -7.80 -30.00 -0.25
N ALA A 96 -7.58 -30.86 -1.25
CA ALA A 96 -7.50 -30.46 -2.64
C ALA A 96 -8.72 -29.56 -2.95
N LEU A 97 -8.46 -28.34 -3.43
CA LEU A 97 -9.50 -27.51 -4.02
C LEU A 97 -9.83 -28.09 -5.39
N THR A 98 -10.80 -29.01 -5.42
CA THR A 98 -11.64 -29.31 -6.59
C THR A 98 -12.87 -28.42 -6.56
#